data_AF-A0A3D3UK59-F1
#
_entry.id   AF-A0A3D3UK59-F1
#
_cell.length_a   1.000
_cell.length_b   1.000
_cell.length_c   1.000
_cell.angle_alpha   90.00
_cell.angle_beta   90.00
_cell.angle_gamma   90.00
#
_symmetry.space_group_name_H-M   'P 1'
#
loop_
_entity.id
_entity.type
_entity.pdbx_description
1 polymer ?
#
loop_
_entity_poly.entity_id
_entity_poly.type
_entity_poly.pdbx_seq_one_letter_code
_entity_poly.pdbx_strand_id
1 'polypeptide(L)'
;MMLLIVPLYFGTFYLGPTFAMVQGLVEVRMRAIAAAVLLFVLNLIGLGLGPQIVGIVSDLLTPIFGIEALRYALMAVFLGNLWSAFHYYIAS
;
A
#
# COMPACT_ATOMS: atom_id res chain seq x y z
N MET A 1 -17.16 12.03 -9.10
CA MET A 1 -16.13 12.56 -8.18
C MET A 1 -16.47 12.35 -6.71
N MET A 2 -17.68 12.68 -6.24
CA MET A 2 -18.07 12.47 -4.83
C MET A 2 -18.00 11.00 -4.36
N LEU A 3 -18.32 10.02 -5.24
CA LEU A 3 -18.21 8.59 -4.95
C LEU A 3 -16.78 8.12 -4.59
N LEU A 4 -15.75 8.81 -5.09
CA LEU A 4 -14.36 8.42 -4.85
C LEU A 4 -13.82 8.94 -3.51
N ILE A 5 -14.50 9.90 -2.87
CA ILE A 5 -14.03 10.52 -1.62
C ILE A 5 -13.87 9.47 -0.53
N VAL A 6 -14.89 8.63 -0.35
CA VAL A 6 -14.91 7.58 0.68
C VAL A 6 -13.74 6.60 0.51
N PRO A 7 -13.57 5.91 -0.63
CA PRO A 7 -12.46 4.98 -0.81
C PRO A 7 -11.08 5.65 -0.80
N LEU A 8 -10.94 6.89 -1.29
CA LEU A 8 -9.67 7.62 -1.22
C LEU A 8 -9.30 8.00 0.22
N TYR A 9 -10.29 8.38 1.02
CA TYR A 9 -10.09 8.69 2.43
C TYR A 9 -9.60 7.45 3.19
N PHE A 10 -10.32 6.34 3.09
CA PHE A 10 -9.91 5.09 3.75
C PHE A 10 -8.61 4.51 3.18
N GLY A 11 -8.36 4.69 1.88
CA GLY A 11 -7.13 4.24 1.22
C GLY A 11 -5.87 4.97 1.69
N THR A 12 -5.98 6.24 2.12
CA THR A 12 -4.85 7.06 2.60
C THR A 12 -4.79 7.19 4.12
N PHE A 13 -5.81 6.69 4.83
CA PHE A 13 -5.96 6.86 6.28
C PHE A 13 -4.77 6.31 7.09
N TYR A 14 -4.17 5.21 6.65
CA TYR A 14 -3.03 4.59 7.33
C TYR A 14 -1.77 5.48 7.35
N LEU A 15 -1.63 6.42 6.41
CA LEU A 15 -0.44 7.26 6.30
C LEU A 15 -0.25 8.12 7.55
N GLY A 16 -1.32 8.73 8.08
CA GLY A 16 -1.25 9.60 9.26
C GLY A 16 -0.62 8.91 10.49
N PRO A 17 -1.20 7.79 10.97
CA PRO A 17 -0.65 7.02 12.07
C PRO A 17 0.77 6.53 11.83
N THR A 18 1.09 6.09 10.61
CA THR A 18 2.43 5.61 10.24
C THR A 18 3.48 6.71 10.39
N PHE A 19 3.18 7.90 9.86
CA PHE A 19 4.07 9.06 9.99
C PHE A 19 4.22 9.48 11.46
N ALA A 20 3.13 9.54 12.22
CA ALA A 20 3.17 9.89 13.63
C ALA A 20 4.04 8.91 14.45
N MET A 21 3.88 7.60 14.22
CA MET A 21 4.64 6.55 14.89
C MET A 21 6.14 6.65 14.58
N VAL A 22 6.52 6.72 13.29
CA VAL A 22 7.93 6.82 12.89
C VAL A 22 8.58 8.09 13.46
N GLN A 23 7.88 9.22 13.42
CA GLN A 23 8.38 10.50 13.94
C GLN A 23 8.46 10.53 15.48
N GLY A 24 7.66 9.71 16.17
CA GLY A 24 7.69 9.55 17.61
C GLY A 24 8.83 8.66 18.12
N LEU A 25 9.28 7.71 17.29
CA LEU A 25 10.37 6.77 17.64
C LEU A 25 11.78 7.35 17.42
N VAL A 26 11.91 8.41 16.64
CA VAL A 26 13.22 9.00 16.28
C VAL A 26 13.49 10.31 17.03
N GLU A 27 14.77 10.59 17.28
CA GLU A 27 15.19 11.89 17.81
C GLU A 27 14.80 13.05 16.86
N VAL A 28 14.55 14.23 17.44
CA VAL A 28 14.12 15.43 16.69
C VAL A 28 15.06 15.76 15.53
N ARG A 29 16.39 15.58 15.70
CA ARG A 29 17.37 15.85 14.64
C ARG A 29 17.26 14.91 13.43
N MET A 30 16.74 13.69 13.64
CA MET A 30 16.69 12.62 12.63
C MET A 30 15.36 12.59 11.87
N ARG A 31 14.37 13.41 12.28
CA ARG A 31 13.01 13.43 11.72
C ARG A 31 12.96 13.61 10.21
N ALA A 32 13.81 14.46 9.66
CA ALA A 32 13.90 14.69 8.22
C ALA A 32 14.37 13.44 7.47
N ILE A 33 15.41 12.76 8.00
CA ILE A 33 15.94 11.52 7.42
C ILE A 33 14.90 10.40 7.53
N ALA A 34 14.25 10.26 8.68
CA ALA A 34 13.21 9.26 8.91
C ALA A 34 12.03 9.44 7.95
N ALA A 35 11.58 10.68 7.72
CA ALA A 35 10.53 10.99 6.75
C ALA A 35 10.97 10.66 5.31
N ALA A 36 12.21 11.01 4.94
CA ALA A 36 12.76 10.72 3.61
C ALA A 36 12.85 9.22 3.35
N VAL A 37 13.34 8.44 4.32
CA VAL A 37 13.40 6.97 4.21
C VAL A 37 12.00 6.36 4.14
N LEU A 38 11.07 6.82 4.98
CA LEU A 38 9.69 6.34 4.95
C LEU A 38 9.04 6.61 3.58
N LEU A 39 9.16 7.84 3.07
CA LEU A 39 8.64 8.20 1.75
C LEU A 39 9.33 7.42 0.64
N PHE A 40 10.63 7.21 0.73
CA PHE A 40 11.38 6.41 -0.23
C PHE A 40 10.82 4.98 -0.30
N VAL A 41 10.62 4.33 0.86
CA VAL A 41 10.06 2.98 0.93
C VAL A 41 8.62 2.96 0.41
N LEU A 42 7.77 3.91 0.82
CA LEU A 42 6.38 3.99 0.37
C LEU A 42 6.27 4.16 -1.14
N ASN A 43 7.10 5.01 -1.74
CA ASN A 43 7.07 5.25 -3.18
C ASN A 43 7.70 4.08 -3.95
N LEU A 44 8.85 3.56 -3.50
CA LEU A 44 9.55 2.48 -4.19
C LEU A 44 8.74 1.18 -4.17
N ILE A 45 8.23 0.79 -3.01
CA ILE A 45 7.46 -0.46 -2.87
C ILE A 45 6.01 -0.26 -3.32
N GLY A 46 5.35 0.80 -2.83
CA GLY A 46 3.93 1.04 -3.10
C GLY A 46 3.66 1.35 -4.57
N LEU A 47 4.36 2.33 -5.14
CA LEU A 47 4.16 2.74 -6.53
C LEU A 47 4.99 1.93 -7.52
N GLY A 48 6.18 1.46 -7.12
CA GLY A 48 7.05 0.67 -8.00
C GLY A 48 6.64 -0.80 -8.08
N LEU A 49 6.60 -1.50 -6.94
CA LEU A 49 6.33 -2.95 -6.93
C LEU A 49 4.84 -3.28 -7.08
N GLY A 50 3.93 -2.41 -6.66
CA GLY A 50 2.48 -2.63 -6.75
C GLY A 50 2.00 -2.98 -8.17
N PRO A 51 2.18 -2.10 -9.16
CA PRO A 51 1.77 -2.37 -10.55
C PRO A 51 2.48 -3.58 -11.16
N GLN A 52 3.76 -3.80 -10.83
CA GLN A 52 4.52 -4.93 -11.34
C GLN A 52 3.94 -6.26 -10.84
N ILE A 53 3.63 -6.36 -9.55
CA ILE A 53 3.01 -7.55 -8.96
C ILE A 53 1.63 -7.79 -9.59
N VAL A 54 0.80 -6.75 -9.70
CA VAL A 54 -0.51 -6.84 -10.34
C VAL A 54 -0.39 -7.32 -11.79
N GLY A 55 0.59 -6.80 -12.55
CA GLY A 55 0.87 -7.20 -13.93
C GLY A 55 1.23 -8.68 -14.03
N ILE A 56 2.21 -9.14 -13.24
CA ILE A 56 2.63 -10.56 -13.23
C ILE A 56 1.45 -11.46 -12.88
N VAL A 57 0.67 -11.11 -11.85
CA VAL A 57 -0.50 -11.91 -11.46
C VAL A 57 -1.57 -11.90 -12.56
N SER A 58 -1.78 -10.78 -13.24
CA SER A 58 -2.69 -10.68 -14.38
C SER A 58 -2.25 -11.57 -15.53
N ASP A 59 -0.97 -11.56 -15.87
CA ASP A 59 -0.41 -12.39 -16.95
C ASP A 59 -0.57 -13.88 -16.64
N LEU A 60 -0.37 -14.28 -15.37
CA LEU A 60 -0.60 -15.67 -14.92
C LEU A 60 -2.07 -16.08 -14.95
N LEU A 61 -2.99 -15.14 -14.73
CA LEU A 61 -4.44 -15.39 -14.74
C LEU A 61 -5.06 -15.28 -16.14
N THR A 62 -4.37 -14.67 -17.09
CA THR A 62 -4.84 -14.47 -18.48
C THR A 62 -5.23 -15.76 -19.19
N PRO A 63 -4.50 -16.89 -19.07
CA PRO A 63 -4.88 -18.14 -19.71
C PRO A 63 -6.23 -18.70 -19.26
N ILE A 64 -6.67 -18.37 -18.04
CA ILE A 64 -7.90 -18.89 -17.43
C ILE A 64 -9.05 -17.89 -17.55
N PHE A 65 -8.76 -16.60 -17.31
CA PHE A 65 -9.78 -15.56 -17.16
C PHE A 65 -9.81 -14.53 -18.32
N GLY A 66 -8.86 -14.59 -19.26
CA GLY A 66 -8.82 -13.70 -20.43
C GLY A 66 -8.87 -12.23 -20.04
N ILE A 67 -9.84 -11.50 -20.59
CA ILE A 67 -10.07 -10.05 -20.35
C ILE A 67 -10.28 -9.74 -18.85
N GLU A 68 -10.81 -10.71 -18.11
CA GLU A 68 -11.18 -10.53 -16.70
C GLU A 68 -9.99 -10.73 -15.75
N ALA A 69 -8.84 -11.20 -16.25
CA ALA A 69 -7.66 -11.52 -15.46
C ALA A 69 -7.15 -10.34 -14.63
N LEU A 70 -7.13 -9.13 -15.21
CA LEU A 70 -6.68 -7.93 -14.50
C LEU A 70 -7.57 -7.61 -13.29
N ARG A 71 -8.89 -7.80 -13.42
CA ARG A 71 -9.81 -7.59 -12.30
C ARG A 71 -9.51 -8.57 -11.17
N TYR A 72 -9.36 -9.85 -11.49
CA TYR A 72 -9.03 -10.87 -10.48
C TYR A 72 -7.65 -10.65 -9.87
N ALA A 73 -6.67 -10.17 -10.64
CA ALA A 73 -5.36 -9.80 -10.13
C ALA A 73 -5.45 -8.64 -9.12
N LEU A 74 -6.19 -7.58 -9.45
CA LEU A 74 -6.43 -6.46 -8.53
C LEU A 74 -7.14 -6.92 -7.24
N MET A 75 -8.14 -7.79 -7.35
CA MET A 75 -8.84 -8.37 -6.19
C MET A 75 -7.91 -9.23 -5.32
N ALA A 76 -7.06 -10.05 -5.94
CA ALA A 76 -6.11 -10.90 -5.23
C ALA A 76 -5.05 -10.07 -4.49
N VAL A 77 -4.47 -9.06 -5.16
CA VAL A 77 -3.48 -8.15 -4.54
C VAL A 77 -4.11 -7.34 -3.42
N PHE A 78 -5.40 -6.99 -3.54
CA PHE A 78 -6.12 -6.29 -2.48
C PHE A 78 -6.18 -7.08 -1.16
N LEU A 79 -6.21 -8.42 -1.20
CA LEU A 79 -6.14 -9.26 0.00
C LEU A 79 -4.83 -9.07 0.79
N GLY A 80 -3.76 -8.60 0.15
CA GLY A 80 -2.53 -8.18 0.83
C GLY A 80 -2.76 -7.07 1.87
N ASN A 81 -3.83 -6.28 1.76
CA ASN A 81 -4.18 -5.30 2.79
C ASN A 81 -4.62 -5.96 4.10
N LEU A 82 -5.15 -7.18 4.08
CA LEU A 82 -5.48 -7.92 5.32
C LEU A 82 -4.19 -8.26 6.09
N TRP A 83 -3.15 -8.66 5.37
CA TRP A 83 -1.82 -8.88 5.94
C TRP A 83 -1.26 -7.59 6.55
N SER A 84 -1.35 -6.47 5.83
CA SER A 84 -0.95 -5.16 6.35
C SER A 84 -1.74 -4.79 7.62
N ALA A 85 -3.07 -4.92 7.60
CA ALA A 85 -3.92 -4.61 8.74
C ALA A 85 -3.55 -5.44 9.99
N PHE A 86 -3.23 -6.72 9.82
CA PHE A 86 -2.73 -7.56 10.90
C PHE A 86 -1.42 -7.06 11.51
N HIS A 87 -0.47 -6.60 10.67
CA HIS A 87 0.80 -6.04 11.15
C HIS A 87 0.61 -4.72 11.90
N TYR A 88 -0.26 -3.85 11.41
CA TYR A 88 -0.62 -2.62 12.13
C TYR A 88 -1.25 -2.93 13.49
N TYR A 89 -2.13 -3.94 13.56
CA TYR A 89 -2.74 -4.37 14.82
C TYR A 89 -1.72 -4.90 15.83
N ILE A 90 -0.69 -5.61 15.40
CA ILE A 90 0.38 -6.08 16.29
C ILE A 90 1.31 -4.94 16.73
N ALA A 91 1.52 -3.96 15.87
CA ALA A 91 2.44 -2.85 16.12
C ALA A 91 1.82 -1.70 16.95
N SER A 92 0.51 -1.74 17.22
CA SER A 92 -0.23 -0.78 18.06
C SER A 92 -0.36 -1.27 19.49
#